data_AF-A0A9N9NY87-F1
#
_entry.id   AF-A0A9N9NY87-F1
#
_cell.length_a   1.000
_cell.length_b   1.000
_cell.length_c   1.000
_cell.angle_alpha   90.00
_cell.angle_beta   90.00
_cell.angle_gamma   90.00
#
_symmetry.space_group_name_H-M   'P 1'
#
loop_
_entity.id
_entity.type
_entity.pdbx_description
1 polymer ?
#
loop_
_entity_poly.entity_id
_entity_poly.type
_entity_poly.pdbx_seq_one_letter_code
_entity_poly.pdbx_strand_id
1 'polypeptide(L)'
;GLGGTSLPIDLRIKSSNEGVNIDDPDVSLRFDIIPRLIKDLIDKRVILVRAPPFSGKTSMAQILEHNLVHAPEFSNYRIIRVSMMWGQDVGVNTYFDSFNMLWNRIMGINWIDWIGQCRFIKTILIIDEAQLIYRREKNVDQNNKESADQFWLTVKGALQEMANIKIIMFAAYGYRSSNYTGLTTPVALPESNCKSLIDINFKRDELKKYIEKFCGNYFKNLDPPSVSKLYKYIW
;
A
#
# COMPACT_ATOMS: atom_id res chain seq x y z
N GLY A 1 11.52 17.85 2.01
CA GLY A 1 10.63 17.54 0.88
C GLY A 1 9.29 17.22 1.47
N LEU A 2 8.24 17.92 1.04
CA LEU A 2 6.87 17.53 1.35
C LEU A 2 6.68 16.13 0.76
N GLY A 3 6.50 15.15 1.64
CA GLY A 3 6.26 13.77 1.25
C GLY A 3 4.94 13.62 0.50
N GLY A 4 4.78 12.48 -0.16
CA GLY A 4 3.67 12.22 -1.07
C GLY A 4 4.20 12.08 -2.48
N THR A 5 4.42 10.85 -2.93
CA THR A 5 4.75 10.63 -4.35
C THR A 5 3.48 10.90 -5.16
N SER A 6 3.31 12.13 -5.63
CA SER A 6 2.37 12.39 -6.71
C SER A 6 3.08 12.14 -8.02
N LEU A 7 2.43 11.43 -8.95
CA LEU A 7 2.86 11.45 -10.35
C LEU A 7 3.06 12.92 -10.77
N PRO A 8 4.08 13.21 -11.62
CA PRO A 8 4.27 14.51 -12.23
C PRO A 8 2.95 15.09 -12.75
N ILE A 9 2.75 16.41 -12.68
CA ILE A 9 1.46 17.08 -12.99
C ILE A 9 0.97 16.75 -14.42
N ASP A 10 1.91 16.54 -15.34
CA ASP A 10 1.75 16.08 -16.72
C ASP A 10 1.34 14.60 -16.86
N LEU A 11 1.51 13.80 -15.81
CA LEU A 11 1.08 12.41 -15.70
C LEU A 11 -0.08 12.22 -14.70
N ARG A 12 -0.63 13.30 -14.12
CA ARG A 12 -1.86 13.27 -13.33
C ARG A 12 -3.04 12.98 -14.26
N ILE A 13 -3.28 11.71 -14.54
CA ILE A 13 -4.45 11.31 -15.34
C ILE A 13 -5.71 11.35 -14.46
N LYS A 14 -6.77 11.90 -15.08
CA LYS A 14 -8.19 11.85 -14.71
C LYS A 14 -8.53 10.66 -13.81
N SER A 15 -8.98 10.95 -12.59
CA SER A 15 -9.77 10.07 -11.71
C SER A 15 -9.61 8.57 -12.00
N SER A 16 -8.60 7.92 -11.42
CA SER A 16 -8.72 6.48 -11.22
C SER A 16 -9.96 6.26 -10.35
N ASN A 17 -10.89 5.41 -10.79
CA ASN A 17 -12.04 4.99 -9.97
C ASN A 17 -11.61 4.14 -8.74
N GLU A 18 -10.31 4.00 -8.51
CA GLU A 18 -9.70 3.31 -7.38
C GLU A 18 -9.06 4.30 -6.41
N GLY A 19 -9.26 4.04 -5.11
CA GLY A 19 -8.76 4.88 -4.02
C GLY A 19 -9.83 5.78 -3.41
N VAL A 20 -9.39 6.75 -2.60
CA VAL A 20 -10.24 7.74 -1.93
C VAL A 20 -9.70 9.14 -2.16
N ASN A 21 -10.60 10.12 -2.24
CA ASN A 21 -10.22 11.52 -2.13
C ASN A 21 -10.02 11.86 -0.65
N ILE A 22 -8.78 12.09 -0.23
CA ILE A 22 -8.47 12.31 1.19
C ILE A 22 -9.06 13.63 1.72
N ASP A 23 -9.31 14.58 0.83
CA ASP A 23 -9.93 15.86 1.17
C ASP A 23 -11.47 15.77 1.26
N ASP A 24 -12.06 14.61 0.92
CA ASP A 24 -13.49 14.38 1.05
C ASP A 24 -13.87 14.20 2.53
N PRO A 25 -14.76 15.02 3.10
CA PRO A 25 -15.16 14.96 4.51
C PRO A 25 -15.85 13.64 4.89
N ASP A 26 -16.35 12.88 3.92
CA ASP A 26 -16.98 11.59 4.12
C ASP A 26 -16.01 10.42 4.04
N VAL A 27 -14.75 10.64 3.72
CA VAL A 27 -13.75 9.57 3.80
C VAL A 27 -13.38 9.31 5.26
N SER A 28 -13.50 8.05 5.67
CA SER A 28 -12.97 7.62 6.97
C SER A 28 -11.45 7.54 6.89
N LEU A 29 -10.75 8.31 7.73
CA LEU A 29 -9.30 8.28 7.87
C LEU A 29 -8.78 7.10 8.71
N ARG A 30 -9.66 6.16 9.05
CA ARG A 30 -9.32 4.87 9.67
C ARG A 30 -8.46 4.97 10.95
N PHE A 31 -8.77 5.96 11.80
CA PHE A 31 -7.99 6.32 12.99
C PHE A 31 -7.82 5.17 14.00
N ASP A 32 -8.68 4.15 13.96
CA ASP A 32 -8.57 2.99 14.86
C ASP A 32 -7.55 1.93 14.39
N ILE A 33 -7.14 2.00 13.12
CA ILE A 33 -6.30 1.00 12.44
C ILE A 33 -4.95 1.60 12.06
N ILE A 34 -4.93 2.81 11.51
CA ILE A 34 -3.71 3.44 11.00
C ILE A 34 -2.62 3.56 12.07
N PRO A 35 -2.88 4.05 13.30
CA PRO A 35 -1.84 4.13 14.33
C PRO A 35 -1.26 2.76 14.72
N ARG A 36 -2.08 1.71 14.71
CA ARG A 36 -1.62 0.34 14.98
C ARG A 36 -0.74 -0.17 13.85
N LEU A 37 -1.12 0.11 12.61
CA LEU A 37 -0.35 -0.28 11.43
C LEU A 37 1.00 0.45 11.37
N ILE A 38 1.02 1.74 11.70
CA ILE A 38 2.24 2.53 11.83
C ILE A 38 3.13 1.94 12.94
N LYS A 39 2.58 1.68 14.13
CA LYS A 39 3.33 1.08 15.23
C LYS A 39 3.98 -0.24 14.82
N ASP A 40 3.21 -1.13 14.22
CA ASP A 40 3.72 -2.41 13.71
C ASP A 40 4.81 -2.19 12.66
N LEU A 41 4.68 -1.18 11.79
CA LEU A 41 5.67 -0.89 10.74
C LEU A 41 6.99 -0.38 11.33
N ILE A 42 6.91 0.45 12.37
CA ILE A 42 8.09 0.95 13.06
C ILE A 42 8.84 -0.19 13.76
N ASP A 43 8.11 -1.09 14.41
CA ASP A 43 8.65 -2.24 15.14
C ASP A 43 9.21 -3.32 14.20
N LYS A 44 8.43 -3.73 13.20
CA LYS A 44 8.74 -4.90 12.36
C LYS A 44 9.53 -4.56 11.10
N ARG A 45 9.64 -3.27 10.76
CA ARG A 45 10.29 -2.68 9.57
C ARG A 45 9.69 -3.06 8.22
N VAL A 46 9.18 -4.28 8.07
CA VAL A 46 8.53 -4.78 6.87
C VAL A 46 7.14 -5.32 7.22
N ILE A 47 6.10 -4.86 6.54
CA ILE A 47 4.74 -5.41 6.66
C ILE A 47 4.22 -5.81 5.29
N LEU A 48 3.54 -6.95 5.21
CA LEU A 48 2.76 -7.36 4.05
C LEU A 48 1.28 -7.48 4.42
N VAL A 49 0.45 -6.59 3.90
CA VAL A 49 -1.00 -6.63 4.01
C VAL A 49 -1.58 -7.35 2.81
N ARG A 50 -2.26 -8.48 3.05
CA ARG A 50 -2.97 -9.24 2.01
C ARG A 50 -4.46 -9.24 2.25
N ALA A 51 -5.22 -8.87 1.23
CA ALA A 51 -6.69 -8.90 1.29
C ALA A 51 -7.27 -9.04 -0.13
N PRO A 52 -8.52 -9.51 -0.32
CA PRO A 52 -9.10 -9.68 -1.66
C PRO A 52 -9.15 -8.35 -2.42
N PRO A 53 -9.34 -8.35 -3.76
CA PRO A 53 -9.70 -7.13 -4.49
C PRO A 53 -10.89 -6.40 -3.84
N PHE A 54 -10.95 -5.07 -3.98
CA PHE A 54 -12.01 -4.21 -3.43
C PHE A 54 -12.17 -4.17 -1.90
N SER A 55 -11.21 -4.70 -1.14
CA SER A 55 -11.19 -4.62 0.34
C SER A 55 -10.71 -3.27 0.91
N GLY A 56 -10.47 -2.27 0.07
CA GLY A 56 -9.98 -0.94 0.48
C GLY A 56 -8.47 -0.85 0.72
N LYS A 57 -7.65 -1.78 0.20
CA LYS A 57 -6.18 -1.75 0.32
C LYS A 57 -5.56 -0.45 -0.21
N THR A 58 -5.91 -0.05 -1.43
CA THR A 58 -5.43 1.20 -2.03
C THR A 58 -5.82 2.42 -1.21
N SER A 59 -7.07 2.47 -0.73
CA SER A 59 -7.54 3.52 0.16
C SER A 59 -6.74 3.54 1.47
N MET A 60 -6.46 2.37 2.06
CA MET A 60 -5.61 2.25 3.24
C MET A 60 -4.18 2.72 2.98
N ALA A 61 -3.60 2.41 1.81
CA ALA A 61 -2.27 2.88 1.43
C ALA A 61 -2.21 4.40 1.29
N GLN A 62 -3.23 5.02 0.70
CA GLN A 62 -3.37 6.48 0.57
C GLN A 62 -3.57 7.16 1.94
N ILE A 63 -4.46 6.63 2.77
CA ILE A 63 -4.70 7.15 4.12
C ILE A 63 -3.44 7.01 4.97
N LEU A 64 -2.72 5.90 4.86
CA LEU A 64 -1.44 5.70 5.55
C LEU A 64 -0.38 6.71 5.11
N GLU A 65 -0.22 6.92 3.80
CA GLU A 65 0.67 7.95 3.24
C GLU A 65 0.32 9.32 3.82
N HIS A 66 -0.95 9.72 3.78
CA HIS A 66 -1.39 11.01 4.30
C HIS A 66 -1.09 11.16 5.79
N ASN A 67 -1.42 10.17 6.61
CA ASN A 67 -1.14 10.22 8.05
C ASN A 67 0.38 10.33 8.32
N LEU A 68 1.21 9.57 7.60
CA LEU A 68 2.67 9.63 7.76
C LEU A 68 3.26 10.98 7.33
N VAL A 69 2.75 11.59 6.27
CA VAL A 69 3.22 12.90 5.77
C VAL A 69 2.88 14.04 6.73
N HIS A 70 1.71 13.98 7.37
CA HIS A 70 1.21 15.06 8.24
C HIS A 70 1.59 14.89 9.71
N ALA A 71 2.08 13.72 10.12
CA ALA A 71 2.44 13.45 11.50
C ALA A 71 3.86 14.00 11.83
N PRO A 72 4.00 14.89 12.84
CA PRO A 72 5.28 15.53 13.16
C PRO A 72 6.43 14.55 13.47
N GLU A 73 6.12 13.39 14.04
CA GLU A 73 7.10 12.34 14.37
C GLU A 73 7.80 11.75 13.14
N PHE A 74 7.22 11.90 11.95
CA PHE A 74 7.78 11.42 10.68
C PHE A 74 8.35 12.55 9.81
N SER A 75 8.49 13.77 10.34
CA SER A 75 9.01 14.93 9.60
C SER A 75 10.44 14.75 9.05
N ASN A 76 11.24 13.86 9.65
CA ASN A 76 12.58 13.49 9.17
C ASN A 76 12.59 12.22 8.29
N TYR A 77 11.43 11.67 7.94
CA TYR A 77 11.30 10.53 7.04
C TYR A 77 10.93 11.00 5.63
N ARG A 78 11.52 10.36 4.64
CA ARG A 78 11.05 10.38 3.26
C ARG A 78 9.92 9.36 3.12
N ILE A 79 8.71 9.84 2.84
CA ILE A 79 7.52 8.99 2.63
C ILE A 79 7.25 8.88 1.13
N ILE A 80 7.28 7.66 0.61
CA ILE A 80 7.09 7.35 -0.82
C ILE A 80 5.99 6.30 -0.94
N ARG A 81 4.99 6.55 -1.78
CA ARG A 81 4.02 5.55 -2.21
C ARG A 81 4.16 5.28 -3.70
N VAL A 82 4.19 4.02 -4.08
CA VAL A 82 4.17 3.60 -5.48
C VAL A 82 3.14 2.50 -5.64
N SER A 83 2.20 2.68 -6.57
CA SER A 83 1.34 1.58 -7.02
C SER A 83 1.96 0.91 -8.22
N MET A 84 2.04 -0.42 -8.18
CA MET A 84 2.51 -1.20 -9.32
C MET A 84 1.56 -1.08 -10.53
N MET A 85 0.29 -0.73 -10.32
CA MET A 85 -0.66 -0.50 -11.41
C MET A 85 -0.34 0.73 -12.27
N TRP A 86 0.42 1.71 -11.73
CA TRP A 86 0.82 2.91 -12.46
C TRP A 86 1.70 2.66 -13.68
N GLY A 87 2.18 1.42 -13.88
CA GLY A 87 2.90 1.07 -15.09
C GLY A 87 2.12 1.36 -16.35
N GLN A 88 0.81 1.09 -16.38
CA GLN A 88 -0.01 1.40 -17.54
C GLN A 88 0.02 2.89 -17.88
N ASP A 89 0.01 3.76 -16.85
CA ASP A 89 0.02 5.21 -16.99
C ASP A 89 1.34 5.74 -17.56
N VAL A 90 2.45 5.05 -17.28
CA VAL A 90 3.80 5.43 -17.76
C VAL A 90 4.28 4.57 -18.94
N GLY A 91 3.37 3.83 -19.59
CA GLY A 91 3.69 3.01 -20.77
C GLY A 91 4.56 1.78 -20.47
N VAL A 92 4.53 1.28 -19.23
CA VAL A 92 5.27 0.11 -18.75
C VAL A 92 4.29 -1.00 -18.38
N ASN A 93 4.37 -2.13 -19.07
CA ASN A 93 3.67 -3.32 -18.62
C ASN A 93 4.25 -3.79 -17.29
N THR A 94 3.46 -3.81 -16.22
CA THR A 94 3.97 -4.16 -14.89
C THR A 94 4.04 -5.66 -14.66
N TYR A 95 5.26 -6.17 -14.45
CA TYR A 95 5.55 -7.54 -14.07
C TYR A 95 6.91 -7.60 -13.35
N PHE A 96 7.28 -8.78 -12.85
CA PHE A 96 8.53 -9.02 -12.12
C PHE A 96 9.76 -8.42 -12.81
N ASP A 97 9.88 -8.57 -14.13
CA ASP A 97 11.05 -8.12 -14.92
C ASP A 97 11.02 -6.62 -15.31
N SER A 98 9.93 -5.89 -15.05
CA SER A 98 9.81 -4.47 -15.40
C SER A 98 9.81 -3.50 -14.21
N PHE A 99 9.96 -4.00 -12.98
CA PHE A 99 10.00 -3.19 -11.76
C PHE A 99 11.03 -2.04 -11.82
N ASN A 100 12.29 -2.31 -12.19
CA ASN A 100 13.31 -1.25 -12.21
C ASN A 100 13.00 -0.19 -13.28
N MET A 101 12.46 -0.61 -14.43
CA MET A 101 12.02 0.31 -15.48
C MET A 101 10.84 1.16 -15.01
N LEU A 102 9.85 0.55 -14.37
CA LEU A 102 8.72 1.25 -13.77
C LEU A 102 9.19 2.26 -12.73
N TRP A 103 10.04 1.81 -11.81
CA TRP A 103 10.60 2.63 -10.75
C TRP A 103 11.29 3.87 -11.33
N ASN A 104 12.18 3.67 -12.31
CA ASN A 104 12.88 4.78 -12.95
C ASN A 104 11.93 5.74 -13.68
N ARG A 105 10.88 5.23 -14.33
CA ARG A 105 9.86 6.08 -14.99
C ARG A 105 9.08 6.94 -14.00
N ILE A 106 8.75 6.40 -12.82
CA ILE A 106 7.98 7.12 -11.80
C ILE A 106 8.87 8.06 -10.99
N MET A 107 10.06 7.60 -10.60
CA MET A 107 10.93 8.27 -9.62
C MET A 107 12.06 9.06 -10.26
N GLY A 108 12.35 8.86 -11.55
CA GLY A 108 13.46 9.51 -12.25
C GLY A 108 14.86 9.07 -11.79
N ILE A 109 14.94 7.96 -11.05
CA ILE A 109 16.17 7.39 -10.51
C ILE A 109 16.07 5.87 -10.56
N ASN A 110 17.16 5.17 -10.87
CA ASN A 110 17.15 3.71 -10.82
C ASN A 110 17.05 3.19 -9.38
N TRP A 111 16.62 1.94 -9.22
CA TRP A 111 16.38 1.35 -7.90
C TRP A 111 17.65 1.29 -7.02
N ILE A 112 18.80 0.92 -7.60
CA ILE A 112 20.05 0.71 -6.86
C ILE A 112 20.55 2.03 -6.25
N ASP A 113 20.59 3.09 -7.05
CA ASP A 113 21.01 4.42 -6.60
C ASP A 113 20.05 4.97 -5.54
N TRP A 114 18.74 4.74 -5.72
CA TRP A 114 17.74 5.14 -4.73
C TRP A 114 17.91 4.42 -3.39
N ILE A 115 18.21 3.11 -3.40
CA ILE A 115 18.56 2.35 -2.21
C ILE A 115 19.86 2.84 -1.58
N GLY A 116 20.83 3.27 -2.38
CA GLY A 116 22.02 3.97 -1.89
C GLY A 116 21.67 5.19 -1.04
N GLN A 117 20.70 6.00 -1.47
CA GLN A 117 20.22 7.15 -0.69
C GLN A 117 19.52 6.73 0.61
N CYS A 118 18.81 5.60 0.63
CA CYS A 118 18.15 5.06 1.81
C CYS A 118 19.12 4.69 2.94
N ARG A 119 20.44 4.69 2.72
CA ARG A 119 21.44 4.57 3.81
C ARG A 119 21.49 5.81 4.68
N PHE A 120 21.31 6.98 4.09
CA PHE A 120 21.44 8.28 4.75
C PHE A 120 20.09 8.91 5.09
N ILE A 121 19.05 8.57 4.32
CA ILE A 121 17.71 9.15 4.44
C ILE A 121 16.76 8.09 4.98
N LYS A 122 16.24 8.30 6.21
CA LYS A 122 15.18 7.47 6.79
C LYS A 122 13.99 7.47 5.84
N THR A 123 13.61 6.30 5.35
CA THR A 123 12.58 6.18 4.31
C THR A 123 11.48 5.22 4.74
N ILE A 124 10.22 5.60 4.51
CA ILE A 124 9.08 4.69 4.54
C ILE A 124 8.58 4.54 3.10
N LEU A 125 8.60 3.30 2.62
CA LEU A 125 8.15 2.91 1.29
C LEU A 125 6.84 2.15 1.39
N ILE A 126 5.81 2.66 0.74
CA ILE A 126 4.49 2.05 0.60
C ILE A 126 4.39 1.52 -0.83
N ILE A 127 4.31 0.20 -0.99
CA ILE A 127 4.06 -0.43 -2.30
C ILE A 127 2.63 -0.91 -2.34
N ASP A 128 1.84 -0.35 -3.23
CA ASP A 128 0.49 -0.81 -3.52
C ASP A 128 0.49 -1.78 -4.72
N GLU A 129 -0.43 -2.73 -4.70
CA GLU A 129 -0.53 -3.82 -5.71
C GLU A 129 0.77 -4.64 -5.86
N ALA A 130 1.44 -4.91 -4.72
CA ALA A 130 2.75 -5.55 -4.64
C ALA A 130 2.78 -6.98 -5.22
N GLN A 131 1.65 -7.66 -5.39
CA GLN A 131 1.61 -8.98 -6.02
C GLN A 131 2.07 -8.96 -7.49
N LEU A 132 2.09 -7.79 -8.15
CA LEU A 132 2.56 -7.67 -9.55
C LEU A 132 4.07 -7.85 -9.69
N ILE A 133 4.83 -7.77 -8.59
CA ILE A 133 6.28 -8.00 -8.55
C ILE A 133 6.65 -9.34 -7.88
N TYR A 134 5.70 -10.28 -7.79
CA TYR A 134 5.97 -11.65 -7.35
C TYR A 134 6.58 -12.43 -8.52
N ARG A 135 7.54 -13.32 -8.22
CA ARG A 135 8.19 -14.14 -9.27
C ARG A 135 7.14 -15.08 -9.87
N ARG A 136 7.10 -15.16 -11.20
CA ARG A 136 6.29 -16.16 -11.93
C ARG A 136 7.18 -17.37 -12.23
N GLU A 137 6.68 -18.59 -12.06
CA GLU A 137 7.39 -19.84 -12.37
C GLU A 137 7.71 -20.06 -13.88
N LYS A 138 7.50 -19.08 -14.76
CA LYS A 138 7.79 -19.28 -16.18
C LYS A 138 9.28 -19.14 -16.47
N ASN A 139 9.80 -20.11 -17.23
CA ASN A 139 11.14 -20.24 -17.81
C ASN A 139 11.88 -18.90 -17.89
N VAL A 140 12.81 -18.72 -16.97
CA VAL A 140 13.70 -17.57 -16.88
C VAL A 140 14.57 -17.57 -18.14
N ASP A 141 14.32 -16.65 -19.07
CA ASP A 141 15.37 -16.22 -19.98
C ASP A 141 16.47 -15.63 -19.09
N GLN A 142 17.58 -16.37 -18.97
CA GLN A 142 18.70 -16.06 -18.06
C GLN A 142 19.37 -14.69 -18.32
N ASN A 143 18.95 -14.00 -19.36
CA ASN A 143 19.50 -12.73 -19.83
C ASN A 143 18.83 -11.48 -19.24
N ASN A 144 17.70 -11.59 -18.51
CA ASN A 144 16.98 -10.44 -17.93
C ASN A 144 16.94 -10.45 -16.38
N LYS A 145 18.08 -10.64 -15.73
CA LYS A 145 18.22 -10.82 -14.27
C LYS A 145 17.99 -9.58 -13.37
N GLU A 146 17.45 -8.46 -13.85
CA GLU A 146 17.74 -7.15 -13.22
C GLU A 146 16.59 -6.37 -12.57
N SER A 147 15.45 -6.98 -12.24
CA SER A 147 14.30 -6.16 -11.87
C SER A 147 13.83 -6.36 -10.42
N ALA A 148 12.81 -7.19 -10.15
CA ALA A 148 12.23 -7.28 -8.80
C ALA A 148 13.08 -8.09 -7.80
N ASP A 149 14.06 -8.88 -8.25
CA ASP A 149 15.00 -9.56 -7.35
C ASP A 149 15.73 -8.56 -6.42
N GLN A 150 16.10 -7.38 -6.95
CA GLN A 150 16.72 -6.31 -6.14
C GLN A 150 15.76 -5.69 -5.12
N PHE A 151 14.47 -5.60 -5.47
CA PHE A 151 13.43 -5.21 -4.52
C PHE A 151 13.35 -6.23 -3.37
N TRP A 152 13.30 -7.52 -3.69
CA TRP A 152 13.23 -8.56 -2.67
C TRP A 152 14.49 -8.65 -1.81
N LEU A 153 15.68 -8.48 -2.39
CA LEU A 153 16.92 -8.33 -1.61
C LEU A 153 16.86 -7.13 -0.66
N THR A 154 16.25 -6.02 -1.08
CA THR A 154 16.02 -4.86 -0.21
C THR A 154 15.07 -5.20 0.93
N VAL A 155 13.98 -5.93 0.65
CA VAL A 155 13.05 -6.42 1.68
C VAL A 155 13.78 -7.28 2.71
N LYS A 156 14.64 -8.20 2.27
CA LYS A 156 15.49 -9.01 3.16
C LYS A 156 16.45 -8.16 3.98
N GLY A 157 17.13 -7.20 3.35
CA GLY A 157 18.03 -6.28 4.04
C GLY A 157 17.31 -5.40 5.07
N ALA A 158 16.07 -4.98 4.79
CA ALA A 158 15.25 -4.22 5.72
C ALA A 158 14.86 -5.05 6.95
N LEU A 159 14.51 -6.34 6.77
CA LEU A 159 14.26 -7.29 7.86
C LEU A 159 15.50 -7.52 8.73
N GLN A 160 16.69 -7.51 8.12
CA GLN A 160 17.98 -7.69 8.82
C GLN A 160 18.57 -6.38 9.34
N GLU A 161 17.80 -5.28 9.30
CA GLU A 161 18.21 -3.95 9.75
C GLU A 161 19.43 -3.35 9.03
N MET A 162 19.75 -3.86 7.84
CA MET A 162 20.89 -3.42 7.04
C MET A 162 20.64 -2.10 6.28
N ALA A 163 19.40 -1.59 6.31
CA ALA A 163 19.00 -0.37 5.61
C ALA A 163 18.06 0.49 6.47
N ASN A 164 18.16 1.82 6.32
CA ASN A 164 17.26 2.80 6.97
C ASN A 164 15.95 2.97 6.17
N ILE A 165 15.42 1.85 5.70
CA ILE A 165 14.14 1.77 4.99
C ILE A 165 13.16 0.91 5.80
N LYS A 166 11.91 1.37 5.87
CA LYS A 166 10.76 0.59 6.32
C LYS A 166 9.81 0.41 5.14
N ILE A 167 9.27 -0.78 4.97
CA ILE A 167 8.50 -1.16 3.78
C ILE A 167 7.14 -1.69 4.22
N ILE A 168 6.06 -1.16 3.66
CA ILE A 168 4.74 -1.76 3.77
C ILE A 168 4.21 -2.05 2.38
N MET A 169 3.76 -3.28 2.18
CA MET A 169 3.25 -3.79 0.92
C MET A 169 1.77 -4.11 1.06
N PHE A 170 0.95 -3.66 0.12
CA PHE A 170 -0.44 -4.05 -0.02
C PHE A 170 -0.57 -4.96 -1.23
N ALA A 171 -1.15 -6.14 -1.05
CA ALA A 171 -1.27 -7.13 -2.11
C ALA A 171 -2.64 -7.81 -2.10
N ALA A 172 -3.14 -8.16 -3.29
CA ALA A 172 -4.30 -9.02 -3.42
C ALA A 172 -3.98 -10.46 -2.95
N TYR A 173 -4.93 -11.14 -2.32
CA TYR A 173 -4.82 -12.59 -2.18
C TYR A 173 -4.80 -13.24 -3.57
N GLY A 174 -3.88 -14.17 -3.78
CA GLY A 174 -3.96 -15.14 -4.89
C GLY A 174 -4.24 -14.54 -6.26
N TYR A 175 -3.66 -13.39 -6.62
CA TYR A 175 -3.81 -12.86 -7.97
C TYR A 175 -3.30 -13.91 -8.97
N ARG A 176 -4.26 -14.53 -9.68
CA ARG A 176 -4.25 -15.78 -10.46
C ARG A 176 -4.50 -17.11 -9.70
N SER A 177 -5.60 -17.20 -8.94
CA SER A 177 -6.28 -18.49 -8.65
C SER A 177 -6.53 -19.22 -9.98
N SER A 178 -6.24 -20.51 -10.19
CA SER A 178 -6.69 -21.65 -9.40
C SER A 178 -5.84 -22.92 -9.63
N ASN A 179 -4.59 -22.81 -10.13
CA ASN A 179 -3.74 -23.97 -10.45
C ASN A 179 -2.23 -23.77 -10.21
N TYR A 180 -1.80 -22.75 -9.46
CA TYR A 180 -0.38 -22.52 -9.20
C TYR A 180 -0.08 -22.47 -7.71
N THR A 181 0.61 -23.50 -7.23
CA THR A 181 1.43 -23.56 -6.02
C THR A 181 2.64 -22.60 -6.05
N GLY A 182 2.65 -21.57 -6.92
CA GLY A 182 3.88 -21.04 -7.51
C GLY A 182 4.08 -19.53 -7.52
N LEU A 183 3.31 -18.74 -6.74
CA LEU A 183 3.61 -17.32 -6.51
C LEU A 183 4.13 -17.16 -5.08
N THR A 184 5.44 -17.29 -4.93
CA THR A 184 6.13 -17.06 -3.66
C THR A 184 6.81 -15.69 -3.69
N THR A 185 6.82 -15.01 -2.55
CA THR A 185 7.79 -13.93 -2.35
C THR A 185 9.16 -14.59 -2.34
N PRO A 186 10.15 -14.12 -3.12
CA PRO A 186 11.52 -14.64 -3.07
C PRO A 186 12.17 -14.58 -1.68
N VAL A 187 11.56 -13.82 -0.76
CA VAL A 187 11.93 -13.73 0.65
C VAL A 187 10.75 -14.16 1.51
N ALA A 188 10.96 -15.12 2.41
CA ALA A 188 9.97 -15.51 3.41
C ALA A 188 9.81 -14.39 4.45
N LEU A 189 8.60 -13.85 4.59
CA LEU A 189 8.27 -12.89 5.64
C LEU A 189 7.77 -13.64 6.87
N PRO A 190 8.15 -13.22 8.09
CA PRO A 190 7.57 -13.78 9.31
C PRO A 190 6.05 -13.60 9.33
N GLU A 191 5.33 -14.57 9.92
CA GLU A 191 3.87 -14.49 10.02
C GLU A 191 3.40 -13.24 10.78
N SER A 192 4.16 -12.83 11.81
CA SER A 192 3.90 -11.61 12.58
C SER A 192 3.99 -10.31 11.75
N ASN A 193 4.68 -10.34 10.61
CA ASN A 193 4.80 -9.24 9.64
C ASN A 193 3.68 -9.27 8.59
N CYS A 194 2.91 -10.36 8.52
CA CYS A 194 1.80 -10.49 7.60
C CYS A 194 0.49 -10.04 8.25
N LYS A 195 -0.26 -9.21 7.53
CA LYS A 195 -1.60 -8.75 7.89
C LYS A 195 -2.60 -9.24 6.86
N SER A 196 -3.82 -9.46 7.31
CA SER A 196 -4.92 -10.00 6.53
C SER A 196 -6.04 -8.96 6.36
N LEU A 197 -7.11 -9.35 5.66
CA LEU A 197 -8.37 -8.58 5.65
C LEU A 197 -8.86 -8.23 7.06
N ILE A 198 -8.74 -9.14 8.02
CA ILE A 198 -9.23 -8.95 9.40
C ILE A 198 -8.52 -7.76 10.07
N ASP A 199 -7.23 -7.59 9.79
CA ASP A 199 -6.41 -6.54 10.38
C ASP A 199 -6.71 -5.14 9.82
N ILE A 200 -7.25 -5.06 8.59
CA ILE A 200 -7.54 -3.81 7.89
C ILE A 200 -9.03 -3.56 7.73
N ASN A 201 -9.91 -4.43 8.23
CA ASN A 201 -11.34 -4.22 8.18
C ASN A 201 -11.78 -3.20 9.24
N PHE A 202 -12.92 -2.57 9.04
CA PHE A 202 -13.46 -1.66 10.06
C PHE A 202 -13.69 -2.41 11.37
N LYS A 203 -13.39 -1.75 12.48
CA LYS A 203 -13.92 -2.21 13.77
C LYS A 203 -15.40 -1.90 13.84
N ARG A 204 -16.11 -2.72 14.62
CA ARG A 204 -17.55 -2.61 14.84
C ARG A 204 -17.99 -1.17 15.18
N ASP A 205 -17.32 -0.56 16.15
CA ASP A 205 -17.64 0.80 16.62
C ASP A 205 -17.21 1.89 15.63
N GLU A 206 -16.10 1.69 14.93
CA GLU A 206 -15.60 2.58 13.89
C GLU A 206 -16.60 2.68 12.73
N LEU A 207 -17.07 1.52 12.24
CA LEU A 207 -18.07 1.44 11.17
C LEU A 207 -19.40 2.07 11.59
N LYS A 208 -19.81 1.83 12.85
CA LYS A 208 -21.04 2.41 13.39
C LYS A 208 -20.97 3.93 13.36
N LYS A 209 -19.91 4.51 13.92
CA LYS A 209 -19.69 5.98 13.93
C LYS A 209 -19.64 6.54 12.51
N TYR A 210 -19.01 5.82 11.60
CA TYR A 210 -18.94 6.21 10.20
C TYR A 210 -20.32 6.29 9.55
N ILE A 211 -21.15 5.26 9.70
CA ILE A 211 -22.52 5.23 9.17
C ILE A 211 -23.39 6.29 9.83
N GLU A 212 -23.30 6.47 11.15
CA GLU A 212 -24.04 7.51 11.86
C GLU A 212 -23.70 8.92 11.35
N LYS A 213 -22.41 9.21 11.16
CA LYS A 213 -21.96 10.49 10.58
C LYS A 213 -22.49 10.68 9.16
N PHE A 214 -22.32 9.68 8.30
CA PHE A 214 -22.79 9.74 6.91
C PHE A 214 -24.31 9.95 6.86
N CYS A 215 -25.08 9.20 7.64
CA CYS A 215 -26.53 9.35 7.68
C CYS A 215 -26.97 10.71 8.23
N GLY A 216 -26.31 11.21 9.28
CA GLY A 216 -26.61 12.53 9.83
C GLY A 216 -26.38 13.67 8.82
N ASN A 217 -25.36 13.54 7.96
CA ASN A 217 -25.03 14.55 6.95
C ASN A 217 -26.03 14.55 5.77
N TYR A 218 -26.46 13.38 5.31
CA TYR A 218 -27.20 13.26 4.05
C TYR A 218 -28.67 12.87 4.19
N PHE A 219 -29.06 12.22 5.29
CA PHE A 219 -30.42 11.75 5.52
C PHE A 219 -31.01 12.42 6.76
N LYS A 220 -31.35 13.71 6.63
CA LYS A 220 -31.91 14.54 7.73
C LYS A 220 -33.18 13.97 8.37
N ASN A 221 -33.91 13.11 7.66
CA ASN A 221 -35.17 12.51 8.12
C ASN A 221 -35.02 11.04 8.54
N LEU A 222 -33.80 10.47 8.52
CA LEU A 222 -33.60 9.11 9.02
C LEU A 222 -33.60 9.13 10.55
N ASP A 223 -34.56 8.45 11.16
CA ASP A 223 -34.59 8.29 12.60
C ASP A 223 -33.44 7.38 13.08
N PRO A 224 -32.94 7.56 14.33
CA PRO A 224 -31.86 6.73 14.87
C PRO A 224 -32.12 5.20 14.83
N PRO A 225 -33.35 4.71 15.07
CA PRO A 225 -33.69 3.30 14.85
C PRO A 225 -33.46 2.83 13.40
N SER A 226 -33.80 3.65 12.39
CA SER A 226 -33.53 3.36 10.98
C SER A 226 -32.03 3.30 10.66
N VAL A 227 -31.23 4.22 11.21
CA VAL A 227 -29.75 4.17 11.10
C VAL A 227 -29.21 2.88 11.75
N SER A 228 -29.73 2.50 12.91
CA SER A 228 -29.34 1.26 13.58
C SER A 228 -29.73 0.01 12.78
N LYS A 229 -30.87 0.02 12.07
CA LYS A 229 -31.27 -1.08 11.18
C LYS A 229 -30.33 -1.17 9.97
N LEU A 230 -29.98 -0.05 9.35
CA LEU A 230 -29.02 -0.01 8.25
C LEU A 230 -27.67 -0.56 8.69
N TYR A 231 -27.18 -0.14 9.85
CA TYR A 231 -25.94 -0.66 10.42
C TYR A 231 -25.96 -2.19 10.61
N LYS A 232 -27.06 -2.74 11.13
CA LYS A 232 -27.25 -4.20 11.28
C LYS A 232 -27.32 -4.96 9.95
N TYR A 233 -27.60 -4.28 8.84
CA TYR A 233 -27.61 -4.89 7.52
C TYR A 233 -26.21 -4.91 6.89
N ILE A 234 -25.35 -3.97 7.28
CA ILE A 234 -23.98 -3.83 6.77
C ILE A 234 -22.98 -4.70 7.56
N TRP A 235 -23.22 -4.90 8.87
CA TRP A 235 -22.38 -5.68 9.78
C TRP A 235 -23.00 -7.01 10.17
#